data_AF-A0A2M8VYQ6-F1
#
_entry.id   AF-A0A2M8VYQ6-F1
#
_cell.length_a   1.000
_cell.length_b   1.000
_cell.length_c   1.000
_cell.angle_alpha   90.00
_cell.angle_beta   90.00
_cell.angle_gamma   90.00
#
_symmetry.space_group_name_H-M   'P 1'
#
loop_
_entity.id
_entity.type
_entity.pdbx_description
1 polymer ?
#
loop_
_entity_poly.entity_id
_entity_poly.type
_entity_poly.pdbx_seq_one_letter_code
_entity_poly.pdbx_strand_id
1 'polypeptide(L)' 'MKFNLKTLGLCLALASLLTACSEPPELAAKAAKRPDVAPYMGADNGFMTKNWKPGNDASWTESIEKRTQKQNEYSRVK' A
#
# COMPACT_ATOMS: atom_id res chain seq x y z
N MET A 1 -6.15 45.69 -8.41
CA MET A 1 -6.35 44.92 -7.15
C MET A 1 -5.07 44.99 -6.34
N LYS A 2 -5.10 45.55 -5.12
CA LYS A 2 -3.92 45.58 -4.23
C LYS A 2 -3.89 44.27 -3.46
N PHE A 3 -3.09 43.30 -3.91
CA PHE A 3 -2.92 42.05 -3.18
C PHE A 3 -2.06 42.32 -1.94
N ASN A 4 -2.66 42.19 -0.76
CA ASN A 4 -1.96 42.35 0.49
C ASN A 4 -1.00 41.17 0.68
N LEU A 5 0.27 41.46 0.95
CA LEU A 5 1.32 40.45 1.12
C LEU A 5 0.97 39.42 2.21
N LYS A 6 0.23 39.85 3.24
CA LYS A 6 -0.31 38.98 4.30
C LYS A 6 -1.34 37.98 3.76
N THR A 7 -2.25 38.43 2.90
CA THR A 7 -3.27 37.59 2.28
C THR A 7 -2.64 36.60 1.30
N LEU A 8 -1.64 37.05 0.55
CA LEU A 8 -0.88 36.18 -0.36
C LEU A 8 -0.11 35.08 0.41
N GLY A 9 0.52 35.45 1.53
CA GLY A 9 1.22 34.48 2.40
C GLY A 9 0.29 33.44 3.02
N LEU A 10 -0.90 33.84 3.46
CA LEU A 10 -1.90 32.92 4.00
C LEU A 10 -2.43 31.94 2.95
N CYS A 11 -2.69 32.41 1.72
CA CYS A 11 -3.11 31.54 0.62
C CYS A 11 -2.02 30.53 0.23
N LEU A 12 -0.75 30.93 0.23
CA LEU A 12 0.36 30.00 -0.05
C LEU A 12 0.48 28.91 1.02
N ALA A 13 0.35 29.28 2.29
CA ALA A 13 0.41 28.31 3.40
C ALA A 13 -0.73 27.29 3.32
N LEU A 14 -1.95 27.75 3.05
CA LEU A 14 -3.11 26.86 2.87
C LEU A 14 -2.95 25.92 1.67
N ALA A 15 -2.39 26.39 0.55
CA ALA A 15 -2.16 25.55 -0.61
C ALA A 15 -1.14 24.42 -0.35
N SER A 16 -0.12 24.67 0.48
CA SER A 16 0.87 23.64 0.85
C SER A 16 0.31 22.51 1.74
N LEU A 17 -0.79 22.75 2.45
CA LEU A 17 -1.44 21.73 3.27
C LEU A 17 -2.22 20.71 2.41
N LEU A 18 -2.64 21.08 1.19
CA LEU A 18 -3.36 20.17 0.29
C LEU A 18 -2.44 19.15 -0.39
N THR A 19 -1.13 19.43 -0.52
CA THR A 19 -0.19 18.50 -1.14
C THR A 19 0.17 17.33 -0.22
N ALA A 20 -0.10 17.42 1.09
CA ALA A 20 0.18 16.36 2.06
C ALA A 20 -0.71 15.11 1.88
N CYS A 21 -1.81 15.20 1.13
CA CYS A 21 -2.67 14.06 0.80
C CYS A 21 -2.50 13.56 -0.65
N SER A 22 -1.56 14.15 -1.40
CA SER A 22 -1.32 13.82 -2.81
C SER A 22 -0.18 12.82 -2.98
N GLU A 23 0.08 11.97 -1.98
CA GLU A 23 1.05 10.90 -2.12
C GLU A 23 0.58 9.98 -3.26
N PRO A 24 1.29 9.91 -4.40
CA PRO A 24 0.93 8.96 -5.42
C PRO A 24 1.10 7.57 -4.80
N PRO A 25 0.23 6.59 -5.10
CA PRO A 25 0.33 5.22 -4.55
C PRO A 25 1.55 4.44 -5.11
N GLU A 26 2.65 5.13 -5.40
CA GLU A 26 3.81 4.66 -6.14
C GLU A 26 4.62 3.60 -5.40
N LEU A 27 4.54 3.49 -4.07
CA LEU A 27 5.20 2.37 -3.38
C LEU A 27 4.49 1.03 -3.65
N ALA A 28 3.16 1.04 -3.78
CA ALA A 28 2.39 -0.14 -4.18
C ALA A 28 2.42 -0.36 -5.70
N ALA A 29 2.37 0.72 -6.49
CA ALA A 29 2.32 0.64 -7.95
C ALA A 29 3.68 0.37 -8.60
N LYS A 30 4.80 0.88 -8.08
CA LYS A 30 6.15 0.56 -8.60
C LYS A 30 6.64 -0.83 -8.18
N ALA A 31 6.21 -1.33 -7.02
CA ALA A 31 6.54 -2.67 -6.55
C ALA A 31 5.69 -3.77 -7.23
N ALA A 32 4.53 -3.41 -7.78
CA ALA A 32 3.69 -4.30 -8.58
C ALA A 32 4.23 -4.47 -10.02
N LYS A 33 5.53 -4.69 -10.20
CA LYS A 33 5.96 -5.44 -11.37
C LYS A 33 5.35 -6.82 -11.21
N ARG A 34 4.36 -7.18 -12.05
CA ARG A 34 3.93 -8.58 -12.16
C ARG A 34 5.18 -9.38 -12.50
N PRO A 35 5.71 -10.18 -11.56
CA PRO A 35 6.91 -10.93 -11.88
C PRO A 35 6.53 -11.98 -12.93
N ASP A 36 7.43 -12.28 -13.87
CA ASP A 36 7.26 -13.38 -14.83
C ASP A 36 7.27 -14.78 -14.15
N VAL A 37 7.25 -14.80 -12.82
CA VAL A 37 7.24 -15.99 -11.97
C VAL A 37 5.98 -15.99 -11.10
N ALA A 38 5.50 -17.19 -10.79
CA ALA A 38 4.32 -17.35 -9.96
C ALA A 38 4.49 -16.68 -8.57
N PRO A 39 3.41 -16.17 -7.95
CA PRO A 39 3.50 -15.43 -6.68
C PRO A 39 4.18 -16.20 -5.53
N TYR A 40 4.06 -17.52 -5.51
CA TYR A 40 4.70 -18.37 -4.49
C TYR A 40 6.21 -18.57 -4.71
N MET A 41 6.78 -18.10 -5.83
CA MET A 41 8.20 -18.23 -6.17
C MET A 41 9.04 -17.01 -5.76
N GLY A 42 8.43 -15.84 -5.56
CA GLY A 42 9.13 -14.56 -5.72
C GLY A 42 9.66 -13.87 -4.47
N ALA A 43 9.25 -14.22 -3.25
CA ALA A 43 9.73 -13.49 -2.07
C ALA A 43 10.94 -14.19 -1.46
N ASP A 44 12.14 -13.63 -1.64
CA ASP A 44 13.31 -13.95 -0.81
C ASP A 44 13.93 -12.64 -0.29
N ASN A 45 13.10 -11.85 0.40
CA ASN A 45 13.41 -10.47 0.76
C ASN A 45 13.31 -10.19 2.27
N GLY A 46 13.28 -11.24 3.09
CA GLY A 46 13.20 -11.12 4.56
C GLY A 46 11.82 -10.73 5.12
N PHE A 47 10.84 -10.40 4.27
CA PHE A 47 9.46 -10.07 4.68
C PHE A 47 8.48 -11.25 4.57
N MET A 48 8.99 -12.46 4.36
CA MET A 48 8.20 -13.68 4.32
C MET A 48 7.59 -14.00 5.69
N THR A 49 6.40 -14.60 5.69
CA THR A 49 5.84 -15.17 6.92
C THR A 49 6.67 -16.38 7.34
N LYS A 50 6.80 -16.61 8.66
CA LYS A 50 7.60 -17.72 9.22
C LYS A 50 7.24 -19.11 8.65
N ASN A 51 5.99 -19.29 8.23
CA ASN A 51 5.44 -20.58 7.85
C ASN A 51 5.35 -20.78 6.33
N TRP A 52 5.85 -19.84 5.52
CA TRP A 52 5.90 -19.97 4.07
C TRP A 52 7.35 -19.90 3.57
N LYS A 53 7.66 -20.65 2.53
CA LYS A 53 8.96 -20.67 1.85
C LYS A 53 8.77 -20.52 0.34
N PRO A 54 9.71 -19.90 -0.40
CA PRO A 54 9.65 -19.80 -1.84
C PRO A 54 9.55 -21.17 -2.51
N GLY A 55 8.70 -21.28 -3.52
CA GLY A 55 8.46 -22.53 -4.25
C GLY A 55 7.43 -23.47 -3.63
N ASN A 56 6.96 -23.20 -2.40
CA ASN A 56 5.92 -23.99 -1.76
C ASN A 56 4.56 -23.29 -1.91
N ASP A 57 3.76 -23.75 -2.88
CA ASP A 57 2.44 -23.24 -3.23
C ASP A 57 1.39 -23.48 -2.12
N ALA A 58 1.42 -24.64 -1.47
CA ALA A 58 0.47 -25.01 -0.42
C ALA A 58 0.59 -24.07 0.79
N SER A 59 1.81 -23.87 1.29
CA SER A 59 2.06 -22.96 2.43
C SER A 59 1.86 -21.48 2.07
N TRP A 60 2.04 -21.12 0.78
CA TRP A 60 1.68 -19.79 0.29
C TRP A 60 0.17 -19.59 0.35
N THR A 61 -0.59 -20.54 -0.20
CA THR A 61 -2.06 -20.50 -0.26
C THR A 61 -2.65 -20.42 1.14
N GLU A 62 -2.19 -21.27 2.06
CA GLU A 62 -2.61 -21.24 3.47
C GLU A 62 -2.35 -19.86 4.11
N SER A 63 -1.20 -19.25 3.84
CA SER A 63 -0.86 -17.91 4.36
C SER A 63 -1.76 -16.81 3.80
N ILE A 64 -2.15 -16.92 2.52
CA ILE A 64 -3.07 -15.97 1.88
C ILE A 64 -4.49 -16.14 2.41
N GLU A 65 -5.01 -17.36 2.50
CA GLU A 65 -6.35 -17.63 3.02
C GLU A 65 -6.53 -17.10 4.44
N LYS A 66 -5.57 -17.39 5.33
CA LYS A 66 -5.57 -16.86 6.72
C LYS A 66 -5.56 -15.34 6.77
N ARG A 67 -4.83 -14.68 5.87
CA ARG A 67 -4.83 -13.21 5.77
C ARG A 67 -6.20 -12.70 5.35
N THR A 68 -6.79 -13.29 4.30
CA THR A 68 -8.07 -12.83 3.72
C THR A 68 -9.22 -12.93 4.72
N GLN A 69 -9.25 -13.99 5.55
CA GLN A 69 -10.29 -14.14 6.58
C GLN A 69 -10.44 -12.93 7.51
N LYS A 70 -9.35 -12.22 7.81
CA LYS A 70 -9.37 -11.05 8.71
C LYS A 70 -9.64 -9.72 8.01
N GLN A 71 -9.68 -9.71 6.68
CA GLN A 71 -9.88 -8.53 5.85
C GLN A 71 -11.31 -8.42 5.31
N ASN A 72 -12.11 -9.47 5.47
CA ASN A 72 -13.49 -9.46 5.02
C ASN A 72 -14.38 -8.71 6.02
N GLU A 73 -14.74 -7.47 5.71
CA GLU A 73 -15.61 -6.61 6.52
C GLU A 73 -17.04 -7.17 6.69
N TYR A 74 -17.54 -7.97 5.75
CA TYR A 74 -18.84 -8.64 5.90
C TYR A 74 -18.87 -9.62 7.08
N SER A 75 -17.71 -10.15 7.48
CA SER A 75 -17.55 -11.01 8.66
C SER A 75 -17.72 -10.25 9.98
N ARG A 76 -17.69 -8.91 9.95
CA ARG A 76 -17.75 -8.03 11.13
C ARG A 76 -19.14 -7.47 11.39
N VAL A 77 -20.04 -7.54 10.41
CA VAL A 77 -21.42 -7.09 10.56
C VAL A 77 -22.20 -8.22 11.23
N LYS A 78 -22.33 -8.14 12.55
CA LYS A 78 -23.12 -9.05 13.36
C LYS A 78 -24.16 -8.28 14.17
#